data_AF-A0A2H5DY27-F1
#
_entry.id   AF-A0A2H5DY27-F1
#
_cell.length_a   1.000
_cell.length_b   1.000
_cell.length_c   1.000
_cell.angle_alpha   90.00
_cell.angle_beta   90.00
_cell.angle_gamma   90.00
#
_symmetry.space_group_name_H-M   'P 1'
#
loop_
_entity.id
_entity.type
_entity.pdbx_description
1 polymer ?
#
loop_
_entity_poly.entity_id
_entity_poly.type
_entity_poly.pdbx_seq_one_letter_code
_entity_poly.pdbx_strand_id
1 'polypeptide(L)'
;MGQHLVRASNRCVAMPDHPQAVLRPVPPQARFQSLLFQVGDGAVNASPTRRNQAVALYGLSDAQMQLSRFVRGELDMQNVATIANYNRQLGIVHYSRSDATHSIAPHKLIQEFSRHISAAAAGKLAKRAPKPTPPIIQAWADYLGAHHQRLDPFVRLGKLLADVPREERAAVATRFVLKNTSGGCRTETTVNTLLYLIHSCGCKDAESVVAALGKHTLGFQDLLDLSELFIKHFFRNTSKLGLAFFAAQGAEIAIAWNAPGAGKMDIESIRQKPWQAQQRRFQNSYEPITYSEVRSVLRQPALFDGKVSKVYIAGDSVELADSPASEEWVALPRPIAAPARPSKQSARRQ
;
A
#
# COMPACT_ATOMS: atom_id res chain seq x y z
N MET A 1 -36.05 -20.21 57.28
CA MET A 1 -35.21 -19.44 58.24
C MET A 1 -33.79 -19.92 58.02
N GLY A 2 -32.81 -19.17 57.54
CA GLY A 2 -32.53 -17.76 57.66
C GLY A 2 -31.07 -17.68 58.13
N GLN A 3 -30.15 -17.23 57.28
CA GLN A 3 -29.01 -16.39 57.67
C GLN A 3 -28.28 -15.86 56.43
N HIS A 4 -28.00 -14.56 56.50
CA HIS A 4 -27.32 -13.70 55.54
C HIS A 4 -25.88 -14.09 55.27
N LEU A 5 -25.35 -13.71 54.10
CA LEU A 5 -24.06 -13.02 53.98
C LEU A 5 -24.04 -12.13 52.71
N VAL A 6 -24.19 -10.82 52.96
CA VAL A 6 -23.43 -9.69 52.41
C VAL A 6 -23.25 -9.55 50.87
N ARG A 7 -23.85 -8.46 50.35
CA ARG A 7 -23.45 -7.76 49.12
C ARG A 7 -22.00 -7.26 49.22
N ALA A 8 -21.20 -7.50 48.19
CA ALA A 8 -20.13 -6.58 47.80
C ALA A 8 -20.06 -6.50 46.27
N SER A 9 -20.29 -5.28 45.78
CA SER A 9 -20.06 -4.81 44.42
C SER A 9 -18.61 -5.07 44.00
N ASN A 10 -18.39 -5.47 42.75
CA ASN A 10 -17.25 -5.03 41.95
C ASN A 10 -17.58 -5.14 40.46
N ARG A 11 -18.12 -4.04 39.90
CA ARG A 11 -17.87 -3.68 38.51
C ARG A 11 -16.45 -3.13 38.42
N CYS A 12 -15.54 -3.90 37.87
CA CYS A 12 -14.33 -3.39 37.22
C CYS A 12 -13.96 -4.42 36.13
N VAL A 13 -14.46 -4.20 34.92
CA VAL A 13 -13.89 -4.85 33.73
C VAL A 13 -12.58 -4.12 33.50
N ALA A 14 -11.46 -4.77 33.85
CA ALA A 14 -10.14 -4.29 33.52
C ALA A 14 -10.06 -4.08 32.01
N MET A 15 -9.81 -2.83 31.59
CA MET A 15 -9.41 -2.56 30.22
C MET A 15 -8.07 -3.27 29.96
N PRO A 16 -7.84 -3.82 28.76
CA PRO A 16 -6.52 -4.36 28.42
C PRO A 16 -5.50 -3.22 28.48
N ASP A 17 -4.40 -3.45 29.20
CA ASP A 17 -3.28 -2.53 29.34
C ASP A 17 -2.81 -2.06 27.96
N HIS A 18 -3.12 -0.81 27.63
CA HIS A 18 -2.43 -0.13 26.55
C HIS A 18 -1.00 0.13 27.04
N PRO A 19 0.06 -0.34 26.34
CA PRO A 19 1.41 0.03 26.70
C PRO A 19 1.53 1.55 26.64
N GLN A 20 1.73 2.18 27.80
CA GLN A 20 2.02 3.61 27.88
C GLN A 20 3.30 3.87 27.08
N ALA A 21 3.24 4.80 26.14
CA ALA A 21 4.39 5.25 25.38
C ALA A 21 5.39 5.91 26.36
N VAL A 22 6.42 5.17 26.77
CA VAL A 22 7.50 5.72 27.58
C VAL A 22 8.30 6.68 26.72
N LEU A 23 8.30 7.96 27.07
CA LEU A 23 9.21 8.96 26.52
C LEU A 23 10.65 8.54 26.85
N ARG A 24 11.31 7.86 25.91
CA ARG A 24 12.73 7.52 26.02
C ARG A 24 13.56 8.64 25.38
N PRO A 25 14.73 8.99 25.96
CA PRO A 25 15.66 9.90 25.30
C PRO A 25 16.00 9.39 23.91
N VAL A 26 16.10 10.30 22.94
CA VAL A 26 16.56 9.96 21.60
C VAL A 26 17.98 9.40 21.68
N PRO A 27 18.26 8.20 21.11
CA PRO A 27 19.62 7.68 21.03
C PRO A 27 20.54 8.70 20.32
N PRO A 28 21.76 8.99 20.81
CA PRO A 28 22.67 9.97 20.20
C PRO A 28 23.03 9.68 18.73
N GLN A 29 22.79 8.43 18.29
CA GLN A 29 23.09 7.92 16.96
C GLN A 29 21.86 7.87 16.04
N ALA A 30 20.65 8.15 16.55
CA ALA A 30 19.43 8.10 15.77
C ALA A 30 19.42 9.21 14.72
N ARG A 31 19.64 8.82 13.46
CA ARG A 31 19.53 9.72 12.30
C ARG A 31 18.09 9.72 11.83
N PHE A 32 17.25 10.60 12.37
CA PHE A 32 15.93 10.86 11.79
C PHE A 32 16.13 11.59 10.47
N GLN A 33 16.28 10.85 9.40
CA GLN A 33 16.40 11.41 8.04
C GLN A 33 15.03 11.75 7.42
N SER A 34 13.99 11.82 8.25
CA SER A 34 12.64 12.24 7.86
C SER A 34 12.57 13.77 7.85
N LEU A 35 12.07 14.36 6.77
CA LEU A 35 11.84 15.81 6.67
C LEU A 35 10.62 16.26 7.47
N LEU A 36 9.81 15.32 7.98
CA LEU A 36 8.65 15.60 8.84
C LEU A 36 9.04 16.03 10.28
N PHE A 37 10.28 15.81 10.72
CA PHE A 37 10.68 16.02 12.11
C PHE A 37 12.10 16.59 12.27
N GLN A 38 12.36 17.22 13.42
CA GLN A 38 13.69 17.64 13.86
C GLN A 38 14.00 17.01 15.22
N VAL A 39 15.25 16.60 15.43
CA VAL A 39 15.75 16.24 16.76
C VAL A 39 16.33 17.50 17.40
N GLY A 40 15.84 17.86 18.58
CA GLY A 40 16.36 18.95 19.40
C GLY A 40 16.33 18.55 20.87
N ASP A 41 17.38 18.88 21.63
CA ASP A 41 17.48 18.66 23.08
C ASP A 41 17.17 17.22 23.56
N GLY A 42 17.50 16.20 22.74
CA GLY A 42 17.26 14.79 23.08
C GLY A 42 15.82 14.31 22.87
N ALA A 43 14.96 15.12 22.24
CA ALA A 43 13.58 14.79 21.88
C ALA A 43 13.34 14.89 20.36
N VAL A 44 12.42 14.09 19.84
CA VAL A 44 11.92 14.22 18.45
C VAL A 44 10.74 15.18 18.46
N ASN A 45 10.87 16.30 17.77
CA ASN A 45 9.80 17.28 17.60
C ASN A 45 9.26 17.20 16.17
N ALA A 46 7.93 17.25 16.05
CA ALA A 46 7.29 17.43 14.75
C ALA A 46 7.51 18.86 14.26
N SER A 47 8.45 19.00 13.35
CA SER A 47 8.83 20.26 12.73
C SER A 47 9.17 19.94 11.28
N PRO A 48 8.16 19.86 10.39
CA PRO A 48 8.43 19.61 8.99
C PRO A 48 9.29 20.75 8.46
N THR A 49 10.50 20.41 7.99
CA THR A 49 11.48 21.40 7.54
C THR A 49 10.96 22.15 6.29
N ARG A 50 9.95 21.57 5.59
CA ARG A 50 9.30 22.12 4.41
C ARG A 50 7.80 21.79 4.40
N ARG A 51 6.96 22.62 5.04
CA ARG A 51 5.49 22.42 5.07
C ARG A 51 4.81 22.33 3.69
N ASN A 52 5.40 22.94 2.68
CA ASN A 52 4.89 22.92 1.30
C ASN A 52 5.34 21.68 0.50
N GLN A 53 6.24 20.86 1.07
CA GLN A 53 6.72 19.64 0.44
C GLN A 53 5.57 18.66 0.23
N ALA A 54 5.55 17.99 -0.92
CA ALA A 54 4.59 16.93 -1.17
C ALA A 54 4.86 15.72 -0.27
N VAL A 55 3.81 15.18 0.36
CA VAL A 55 3.89 13.96 1.17
C VAL A 55 3.00 12.88 0.56
N ALA A 56 3.60 11.76 0.20
CA ALA A 56 2.92 10.56 -0.25
C ALA A 56 2.62 9.64 0.93
N LEU A 57 1.35 9.27 1.11
CA LEU A 57 0.94 8.39 2.21
C LEU A 57 0.74 6.95 1.77
N TYR A 58 1.24 6.03 2.58
CA TYR A 58 1.10 4.58 2.43
C TYR A 58 0.71 3.95 3.76
N GLY A 59 0.14 2.75 3.71
CA GLY A 59 -0.37 2.06 4.90
C GLY A 59 -1.60 1.22 4.61
N LEU A 60 -2.04 0.47 5.61
CA LEU A 60 -3.38 -0.13 5.59
C LEU A 60 -4.43 1.00 5.62
N SER A 61 -5.62 0.78 5.05
CA SER A 61 -6.61 1.85 4.83
C SER A 61 -6.85 2.73 6.06
N ASP A 62 -7.20 2.14 7.21
CA ASP A 62 -7.51 2.92 8.42
C ASP A 62 -6.29 3.65 8.97
N ALA A 63 -5.13 2.98 9.00
CA ALA A 63 -3.89 3.56 9.46
C ALA A 63 -3.37 4.67 8.52
N GLN A 64 -3.55 4.53 7.21
CA GLN A 64 -3.25 5.56 6.23
C GLN A 64 -4.16 6.79 6.40
N MET A 65 -5.44 6.57 6.73
CA MET A 65 -6.36 7.66 7.04
C MET A 65 -5.99 8.38 8.34
N GLN A 66 -5.61 7.64 9.39
CA GLN A 66 -5.09 8.23 10.63
C GLN A 66 -3.80 9.04 10.37
N LEU A 67 -2.88 8.49 9.59
CA LEU A 67 -1.66 9.18 9.18
C LEU A 67 -1.98 10.46 8.38
N SER A 68 -2.99 10.42 7.51
CA SER A 68 -3.43 11.62 6.79
C SER A 68 -3.97 12.70 7.73
N ARG A 69 -4.72 12.32 8.79
CA ARG A 69 -5.22 13.28 9.78
C ARG A 69 -4.07 13.89 10.57
N PHE A 70 -3.13 13.06 10.99
CA PHE A 70 -1.92 13.50 11.68
C PHE A 70 -1.10 14.48 10.84
N VAL A 71 -0.74 14.11 9.60
CA VAL A 71 0.07 14.96 8.70
C VAL A 71 -0.61 16.29 8.38
N ARG A 72 -1.94 16.29 8.14
CA ARG A 72 -2.67 17.52 7.81
C ARG A 72 -2.99 18.39 9.02
N GLY A 73 -3.35 17.77 10.14
CA GLY A 73 -3.87 18.45 11.32
C GLY A 73 -2.77 18.86 12.32
N GLU A 74 -1.84 17.95 12.60
CA GLU A 74 -0.78 18.18 13.60
C GLU A 74 0.50 18.72 12.96
N LEU A 75 0.84 18.31 11.74
CA LEU A 75 2.03 18.81 11.02
C LEU A 75 1.75 20.00 10.09
N ASP A 76 0.48 20.34 9.87
CA ASP A 76 0.04 21.41 8.96
C ASP A 76 0.61 21.26 7.52
N MET A 77 0.73 20.02 7.05
CA MET A 77 1.16 19.72 5.68
C MET A 77 -0.05 19.42 4.82
N GLN A 78 -0.40 20.34 3.93
CA GLN A 78 -1.61 20.24 3.11
C GLN A 78 -1.40 19.53 1.77
N ASN A 79 -0.15 19.47 1.28
CA ASN A 79 0.22 18.86 0.00
C ASN A 79 0.38 17.33 0.13
N VAL A 80 -0.72 16.65 0.43
CA VAL A 80 -0.73 15.20 0.68
C VAL A 80 -1.36 14.45 -0.49
N ALA A 81 -0.66 13.40 -0.97
CA ALA A 81 -1.06 12.58 -2.09
C ALA A 81 -1.08 11.08 -1.74
N THR A 82 -1.88 10.31 -2.49
CA THR A 82 -1.85 8.84 -2.47
C THR A 82 -1.95 8.32 -3.90
N ILE A 83 -1.38 7.14 -4.17
CA ILE A 83 -1.55 6.48 -5.48
C ILE A 83 -3.01 6.15 -5.76
N ALA A 84 -3.81 5.85 -4.73
CA ALA A 84 -5.24 5.66 -4.89
C ALA A 84 -5.93 6.92 -5.46
N ASN A 85 -5.57 8.11 -4.98
CA ASN A 85 -6.09 9.37 -5.51
C ASN A 85 -5.65 9.59 -6.97
N TYR A 86 -4.37 9.39 -7.27
CA TYR A 86 -3.86 9.59 -8.64
C TYR A 86 -4.48 8.59 -9.62
N ASN A 87 -4.61 7.32 -9.23
CA ASN A 87 -5.30 6.31 -10.02
C ASN A 87 -6.78 6.67 -10.24
N ARG A 88 -7.49 7.13 -9.21
CA ARG A 88 -8.89 7.58 -9.32
C ARG A 88 -9.03 8.73 -10.31
N GLN A 89 -8.11 9.69 -10.29
CA GLN A 89 -8.10 10.80 -11.25
C GLN A 89 -7.83 10.34 -12.69
N LEU A 90 -7.22 9.17 -12.91
CA LEU A 90 -7.11 8.52 -14.22
C LEU A 90 -8.32 7.61 -14.56
N GLY A 91 -9.38 7.68 -13.76
CA GLY A 91 -10.57 6.83 -13.89
C GLY A 91 -10.31 5.35 -13.55
N ILE A 92 -9.25 5.04 -12.81
CA ILE A 92 -8.90 3.68 -12.41
C ILE A 92 -9.46 3.43 -11.01
N VAL A 93 -10.47 2.58 -10.94
CA VAL A 93 -11.21 2.28 -9.70
C VAL A 93 -10.84 0.88 -9.22
N HIS A 94 -10.64 0.73 -7.91
CA HIS A 94 -10.40 -0.57 -7.31
C HIS A 94 -11.72 -1.27 -7.04
N TYR A 95 -11.84 -2.52 -7.51
CA TYR A 95 -12.98 -3.39 -7.23
C TYR A 95 -12.56 -4.56 -6.34
N SER A 96 -13.43 -4.92 -5.41
CA SER A 96 -13.30 -6.08 -4.55
C SER A 96 -13.94 -7.31 -5.20
N ARG A 97 -13.67 -8.48 -4.61
CA ARG A 97 -14.38 -9.72 -4.98
C ARG A 97 -15.89 -9.60 -4.77
N SER A 98 -16.33 -8.86 -3.74
CA SER A 98 -17.75 -8.60 -3.48
C SER A 98 -18.39 -7.80 -4.63
N ASP A 99 -17.70 -6.78 -5.14
CA ASP A 99 -18.17 -6.00 -6.29
C ASP A 99 -18.35 -6.88 -7.53
N ALA A 100 -17.40 -7.80 -7.75
CA ALA A 100 -17.44 -8.76 -8.85
C ALA A 100 -18.59 -9.79 -8.71
N THR A 101 -19.01 -10.10 -7.48
CA THR A 101 -20.12 -11.02 -7.21
C THR A 101 -21.48 -10.33 -7.33
N HIS A 102 -21.61 -9.09 -6.85
CA HIS A 102 -22.92 -8.47 -6.62
C HIS A 102 -23.23 -7.26 -7.50
N SER A 103 -22.23 -6.61 -8.08
CA SER A 103 -22.41 -5.31 -8.75
C SER A 103 -21.95 -5.29 -10.21
N ILE A 104 -20.81 -5.92 -10.52
CA ILE A 104 -20.19 -5.84 -11.84
C ILE A 104 -19.74 -7.24 -12.26
N ALA A 105 -20.25 -7.76 -13.37
CA ALA A 105 -19.88 -9.08 -13.86
C ALA A 105 -18.35 -9.22 -14.03
N PRO A 106 -17.72 -10.33 -13.60
CA PRO A 106 -16.26 -10.48 -13.60
C PRO A 106 -15.59 -10.28 -14.97
N HIS A 107 -16.26 -10.67 -16.06
CA HIS A 107 -15.75 -10.43 -17.42
C HIS A 107 -15.59 -8.93 -17.73
N LYS A 108 -16.50 -8.07 -17.24
CA LYS A 108 -16.42 -6.61 -17.44
C LYS A 108 -15.22 -6.04 -16.69
N LEU A 109 -14.90 -6.59 -15.51
CA LEU A 109 -13.73 -6.18 -14.75
C LEU A 109 -12.44 -6.56 -15.46
N ILE A 110 -12.35 -7.77 -16.03
CA ILE A 110 -11.19 -8.18 -16.85
C ILE A 110 -11.03 -7.24 -18.05
N GLN A 111 -12.13 -6.93 -18.76
CA GLN A 111 -12.14 -6.00 -19.88
C GLN A 111 -11.71 -4.58 -19.48
N GLU A 112 -12.18 -4.07 -18.34
CA GLU A 112 -11.84 -2.73 -17.86
C GLU A 112 -10.34 -2.62 -17.53
N PHE A 113 -9.79 -3.61 -16.82
CA PHE A 113 -8.35 -3.61 -16.48
C PHE A 113 -7.47 -3.86 -17.70
N SER A 114 -7.91 -4.70 -18.64
CA SER A 114 -7.26 -4.84 -19.95
C SER A 114 -7.22 -3.49 -20.68
N ARG A 115 -8.34 -2.75 -20.71
CA ARG A 115 -8.40 -1.40 -21.30
C ARG A 115 -7.47 -0.42 -20.60
N HIS A 116 -7.35 -0.44 -19.27
CA HIS A 116 -6.39 0.40 -18.55
C HIS A 116 -4.94 0.10 -18.94
N ILE A 117 -4.59 -1.18 -19.04
CA ILE A 117 -3.25 -1.65 -19.41
C ILE A 117 -2.94 -1.24 -20.85
N SER A 118 -3.82 -1.51 -21.81
CA SER A 118 -3.62 -1.12 -23.21
C SER A 118 -3.61 0.41 -23.38
N ALA A 119 -4.42 1.15 -22.62
CA ALA A 119 -4.38 2.62 -22.63
C ALA A 119 -3.05 3.16 -22.07
N ALA A 120 -2.47 2.53 -21.04
CA ALA A 120 -1.13 2.87 -20.56
C ALA A 120 -0.07 2.58 -21.62
N ALA A 121 -0.09 1.39 -22.22
CA ALA A 121 0.86 1.00 -23.27
C ALA A 121 0.82 1.94 -24.49
N ALA A 122 -0.37 2.43 -24.84
CA ALA A 122 -0.58 3.36 -25.95
C ALA A 122 -0.36 4.85 -25.59
N GLY A 123 0.06 5.19 -24.36
CA GLY A 123 0.22 6.58 -23.92
C GLY A 123 -1.10 7.37 -23.88
N LYS A 124 -2.25 6.69 -23.73
CA LYS A 124 -3.60 7.27 -23.79
C LYS A 124 -4.28 7.33 -22.42
N LEU A 125 -3.61 6.91 -21.35
CA LEU A 125 -4.22 6.79 -20.03
C LEU A 125 -4.73 8.13 -19.48
N ALA A 126 -4.00 9.22 -19.71
CA ALA A 126 -4.37 10.58 -19.27
C ALA A 126 -5.66 11.12 -19.91
N LYS A 127 -6.12 10.54 -21.04
CA LYS A 127 -7.38 10.94 -21.69
C LYS A 127 -8.61 10.68 -20.82
N ARG A 128 -8.48 9.83 -19.79
CA ARG A 128 -9.52 9.49 -18.83
C ARG A 128 -9.58 10.47 -17.64
N ALA A 129 -8.63 11.40 -17.55
CA ALA A 129 -8.57 12.36 -16.46
C ALA A 129 -9.50 13.57 -16.68
N PRO A 130 -9.94 14.23 -15.59
CA PRO A 130 -10.64 15.52 -15.68
C PRO A 130 -9.82 16.54 -16.46
N LYS A 131 -10.50 17.39 -17.25
CA LYS A 131 -9.85 18.48 -18.01
C LYS A 131 -10.00 19.82 -17.30
N PRO A 132 -8.96 20.67 -17.26
CA PRO A 132 -7.59 20.39 -17.71
C PRO A 132 -6.90 19.35 -16.81
N THR A 133 -6.15 18.41 -17.41
CA THR A 133 -5.43 17.37 -16.66
C THR A 133 -4.30 18.01 -15.86
N PRO A 134 -4.24 17.83 -14.53
CA PRO A 134 -3.14 18.39 -13.73
C PRO A 134 -1.78 17.82 -14.18
N PRO A 135 -0.70 18.62 -14.22
CA PRO A 135 0.61 18.16 -14.70
C PRO A 135 1.14 16.90 -13.98
N ILE A 136 0.94 16.80 -12.67
CA ILE A 136 1.38 15.62 -11.90
C ILE A 136 0.59 14.35 -12.25
N ILE A 137 -0.68 14.48 -12.66
CA ILE A 137 -1.52 13.36 -13.10
C ILE A 137 -1.12 12.92 -14.50
N GLN A 138 -0.77 13.87 -15.38
CA GLN A 138 -0.16 13.56 -16.68
C GLN A 138 1.18 12.81 -16.48
N ALA A 139 2.07 13.33 -15.64
CA ALA A 139 3.34 12.68 -15.34
C ALA A 139 3.16 11.27 -14.76
N TRP A 140 2.15 11.06 -13.90
CA TRP A 140 1.81 9.73 -13.40
C TRP A 140 1.32 8.78 -14.52
N ALA A 141 0.46 9.27 -15.42
CA ALA A 141 -0.01 8.49 -16.56
C ALA A 141 1.14 8.09 -17.50
N ASP A 142 2.06 9.02 -17.79
CA ASP A 142 3.23 8.77 -18.63
C ASP A 142 4.18 7.78 -17.96
N TYR A 143 4.38 7.90 -16.63
CA TYR A 143 5.18 6.97 -15.85
C TYR A 143 4.58 5.56 -15.85
N LEU A 144 3.26 5.43 -15.74
CA LEU A 144 2.57 4.14 -15.90
C LEU A 144 2.72 3.59 -17.32
N GLY A 145 2.68 4.44 -18.35
CA GLY A 145 2.92 4.06 -19.74
C GLY A 145 4.31 3.48 -19.96
N ALA A 146 5.35 4.14 -19.44
CA ALA A 146 6.73 3.62 -19.49
C ALA A 146 6.90 2.26 -18.77
N HIS A 147 6.02 1.94 -17.82
CA HIS A 147 6.06 0.73 -17.01
C HIS A 147 4.88 -0.24 -17.27
N HIS A 148 4.14 -0.08 -18.37
CA HIS A 148 2.88 -0.80 -18.63
C HIS A 148 3.02 -2.33 -18.52
N GLN A 149 4.15 -2.89 -18.96
CA GLN A 149 4.42 -4.34 -18.87
C GLN A 149 4.41 -4.88 -17.43
N ARG A 150 4.61 -4.03 -16.41
CA ARG A 150 4.55 -4.41 -15.00
C ARG A 150 3.12 -4.43 -14.45
N LEU A 151 2.18 -3.81 -15.16
CA LEU A 151 0.76 -3.76 -14.81
C LEU A 151 0.00 -4.99 -15.31
N ASP A 152 0.53 -5.62 -16.36
CA ASP A 152 -0.09 -6.76 -17.03
C ASP A 152 0.30 -8.11 -16.36
N PRO A 153 -0.66 -8.85 -15.82
CA PRO A 153 -0.39 -10.13 -15.17
C PRO A 153 0.09 -11.22 -16.15
N PHE A 154 -0.35 -11.21 -17.41
CA PHE A 154 0.03 -12.22 -18.41
C PHE A 154 1.42 -11.95 -18.97
N VAL A 155 1.77 -10.69 -19.22
CA VAL A 155 3.15 -10.32 -19.57
C VAL A 155 4.10 -10.71 -18.44
N ARG A 156 3.72 -10.44 -17.18
CA ARG A 156 4.56 -10.79 -16.03
C ARG A 156 4.68 -12.30 -15.83
N LEU A 157 3.58 -13.04 -15.91
CA LEU A 157 3.59 -14.49 -15.76
C LEU A 157 4.36 -15.15 -16.90
N GLY A 158 4.16 -14.72 -18.15
CA GLY A 158 4.92 -15.18 -19.31
C GLY A 158 6.43 -15.04 -19.11
N LYS A 159 6.90 -13.87 -18.63
CA LYS A 159 8.31 -13.67 -18.27
C LYS A 159 8.80 -14.59 -17.15
N LEU A 160 7.95 -14.92 -16.19
CA LEU A 160 8.32 -15.85 -15.12
C LEU A 160 8.39 -17.31 -15.60
N LEU A 161 7.68 -17.66 -16.67
CA LEU A 161 7.60 -19.03 -17.20
C LEU A 161 8.58 -19.30 -18.35
N ALA A 162 9.15 -18.25 -18.96
CA ALA A 162 9.97 -18.35 -20.17
C ALA A 162 11.14 -19.34 -20.02
N ASP A 163 11.84 -19.27 -18.89
CA ASP A 163 13.04 -20.07 -18.63
C ASP A 163 12.78 -21.22 -17.63
N VAL A 164 11.51 -21.58 -17.42
CA VAL A 164 11.11 -22.58 -16.41
C VAL A 164 10.74 -23.91 -17.09
N PRO A 165 11.34 -25.04 -16.67
CA PRO A 165 10.98 -26.39 -17.14
C PRO A 165 9.47 -26.66 -16.98
N ARG A 166 8.90 -27.44 -17.90
CA ARG A 166 7.44 -27.63 -18.00
C ARG A 166 6.82 -28.14 -16.69
N GLU A 167 7.52 -29.05 -16.03
CA GLU A 167 7.19 -29.67 -14.75
C GLU A 167 7.14 -28.67 -13.59
N GLU A 168 7.90 -27.57 -13.66
CA GLU A 168 7.95 -26.54 -12.61
C GLU A 168 6.98 -25.36 -12.85
N ARG A 169 6.41 -25.25 -14.06
CA ARG A 169 5.53 -24.14 -14.44
C ARG A 169 4.30 -24.03 -13.55
N ALA A 170 3.71 -25.16 -13.15
CA ALA A 170 2.58 -25.19 -12.24
C ALA A 170 2.96 -24.57 -10.88
N ALA A 171 4.13 -24.91 -10.32
CA ALA A 171 4.59 -24.32 -9.06
C ALA A 171 4.83 -22.80 -9.18
N VAL A 172 5.39 -22.33 -10.29
CA VAL A 172 5.57 -20.90 -10.56
C VAL A 172 4.24 -20.17 -10.70
N ALA A 173 3.29 -20.74 -11.42
CA ALA A 173 1.93 -20.22 -11.55
C ALA A 173 1.20 -20.21 -10.18
N THR A 174 1.33 -21.26 -9.37
CA THR A 174 0.79 -21.32 -8.00
C THR A 174 1.32 -20.18 -7.16
N ARG A 175 2.64 -19.97 -7.11
CA ARG A 175 3.27 -18.84 -6.40
C ARG A 175 2.73 -17.50 -6.89
N PHE A 176 2.46 -17.37 -8.19
CA PHE A 176 1.92 -16.17 -8.79
C PHE A 176 0.45 -15.93 -8.39
N VAL A 177 -0.39 -16.97 -8.41
CA VAL A 177 -1.80 -16.89 -7.98
C VAL A 177 -1.89 -16.56 -6.51
N LEU A 178 -1.20 -17.31 -5.64
CA LEU A 178 -1.22 -17.10 -4.18
C LEU A 178 -0.83 -15.68 -3.77
N LYS A 179 0.10 -15.06 -4.50
CA LYS A 179 0.53 -13.69 -4.26
C LYS A 179 -0.51 -12.64 -4.65
N ASN A 180 -1.37 -12.93 -5.63
CA ASN A 180 -2.26 -11.95 -6.24
C ASN A 180 -3.75 -12.23 -6.02
N THR A 181 -4.13 -13.23 -5.24
CA THR A 181 -5.55 -13.50 -4.92
C THR A 181 -5.77 -13.66 -3.40
N SER A 182 -7.02 -13.70 -2.95
CA SER A 182 -7.42 -14.01 -1.57
C SER A 182 -7.60 -15.52 -1.34
N GLY A 183 -7.89 -15.91 -0.09
CA GLY A 183 -8.19 -17.30 0.28
C GLY A 183 -9.42 -17.89 -0.41
N GLY A 184 -10.37 -17.05 -0.85
CA GLY A 184 -11.56 -17.49 -1.57
C GLY A 184 -11.30 -17.94 -3.02
N CYS A 185 -10.07 -17.80 -3.52
CA CYS A 185 -9.66 -18.21 -4.87
C CYS A 185 -9.42 -19.72 -4.95
N ARG A 186 -9.98 -20.37 -5.97
CA ARG A 186 -9.69 -21.78 -6.29
C ARG A 186 -8.33 -21.88 -6.97
N THR A 187 -7.29 -21.96 -6.14
CA THR A 187 -5.90 -21.78 -6.58
C THR A 187 -5.52 -22.75 -7.70
N GLU A 188 -5.79 -24.05 -7.55
CA GLU A 188 -5.47 -25.07 -8.55
C GLU A 188 -6.21 -24.83 -9.88
N THR A 189 -7.52 -24.61 -9.83
CA THR A 189 -8.32 -24.31 -11.03
C THR A 189 -7.86 -23.03 -11.73
N THR A 190 -7.51 -22.00 -10.97
CA THR A 190 -6.99 -20.74 -11.51
C THR A 190 -5.64 -20.95 -12.18
N VAL A 191 -4.74 -21.75 -11.59
CA VAL A 191 -3.45 -22.11 -12.20
C VAL A 191 -3.66 -22.82 -13.52
N ASN A 192 -4.55 -23.82 -13.56
CA ASN A 192 -4.86 -24.56 -14.79
C ASN A 192 -5.44 -23.63 -15.86
N THR A 193 -6.32 -22.69 -15.47
CA THR A 193 -6.89 -21.68 -16.36
C THR A 193 -5.82 -20.76 -16.94
N LEU A 194 -4.88 -20.26 -16.11
CA LEU A 194 -3.79 -19.40 -16.57
C LEU A 194 -2.87 -20.13 -17.56
N LEU A 195 -2.48 -21.37 -17.24
CA LEU A 195 -1.62 -22.16 -18.11
C LEU A 195 -2.31 -22.53 -19.42
N TYR A 196 -3.61 -22.84 -19.40
CA TYR A 196 -4.42 -23.05 -20.60
C TYR A 196 -4.46 -21.79 -21.46
N LEU A 197 -4.76 -20.62 -20.89
CA LEU A 197 -4.81 -19.36 -21.63
C LEU A 197 -3.45 -19.02 -22.28
N ILE A 198 -2.35 -19.23 -21.55
CA ILE A 198 -1.00 -18.94 -22.06
C ILE A 198 -0.58 -19.95 -23.14
N HIS A 199 -0.72 -21.24 -22.89
CA HIS A 199 -0.15 -22.29 -23.74
C HIS A 199 -1.08 -22.76 -24.86
N SER A 200 -2.36 -22.96 -24.55
CA SER A 200 -3.34 -23.47 -25.50
C SER A 200 -4.00 -22.34 -26.30
N CYS A 201 -4.31 -21.22 -25.66
CA CYS A 201 -4.90 -20.06 -26.35
C CYS A 201 -3.85 -19.05 -26.86
N GLY A 202 -2.58 -19.21 -26.49
CA GLY A 202 -1.50 -18.31 -26.93
C GLY A 202 -1.57 -16.89 -26.38
N CYS A 203 -2.23 -16.66 -25.24
CA CYS A 203 -2.38 -15.34 -24.65
C CYS A 203 -1.04 -14.83 -24.10
N LYS A 204 -0.60 -13.66 -24.57
CA LYS A 204 0.67 -13.02 -24.18
C LYS A 204 0.49 -11.81 -23.27
N ASP A 205 -0.71 -11.26 -23.23
CA ASP A 205 -1.08 -10.01 -22.56
C ASP A 205 -2.56 -10.01 -22.18
N ALA A 206 -2.98 -8.98 -21.46
CA ALA A 206 -4.37 -8.78 -21.03
C ALA A 206 -5.36 -8.66 -22.20
N GLU A 207 -4.94 -8.15 -23.35
CA GLU A 207 -5.80 -7.93 -24.51
C GLU A 207 -6.12 -9.25 -25.22
N SER A 208 -5.10 -10.09 -25.44
CA SER A 208 -5.25 -11.44 -25.98
C SER A 208 -6.11 -12.34 -25.09
N VAL A 209 -6.07 -12.16 -23.75
CA VAL A 209 -6.99 -12.84 -22.83
C VAL A 209 -8.44 -12.41 -23.07
N VAL A 210 -8.72 -11.11 -23.16
CA VAL A 210 -10.08 -10.62 -23.44
C VAL A 210 -10.58 -11.18 -24.77
N ALA A 211 -9.74 -11.21 -25.80
CA ALA A 211 -10.07 -11.80 -27.09
C ALA A 211 -10.35 -13.32 -27.00
N ALA A 212 -9.58 -14.05 -26.20
CA ALA A 212 -9.80 -15.48 -25.96
C ALA A 212 -11.10 -15.75 -25.19
N LEU A 213 -11.43 -14.94 -24.18
CA LEU A 213 -12.69 -15.06 -23.43
C LEU A 213 -13.93 -14.74 -24.28
N GLY A 214 -13.77 -14.03 -25.41
CA GLY A 214 -14.85 -13.86 -26.40
C GLY A 214 -15.13 -15.12 -27.23
N LYS A 215 -14.22 -16.10 -27.23
CA LYS A 215 -14.32 -17.35 -28.00
C LYS A 215 -14.52 -18.59 -27.12
N HIS A 216 -14.05 -18.52 -25.88
CA HIS A 216 -14.07 -19.62 -24.92
C HIS A 216 -14.89 -19.24 -23.69
N THR A 217 -15.78 -20.12 -23.27
CA THR A 217 -16.60 -19.90 -22.07
C THR A 217 -15.88 -20.42 -20.85
N LEU A 218 -15.57 -19.53 -19.91
CA LEU A 218 -15.15 -19.88 -18.55
C LEU A 218 -16.36 -19.81 -17.61
N GLY A 219 -16.38 -20.66 -16.59
CA GLY A 219 -17.39 -20.59 -15.54
C GLY A 219 -17.31 -19.28 -14.77
N PHE A 220 -18.42 -18.84 -14.19
CA PHE A 220 -18.49 -17.59 -13.41
C PHE A 220 -17.38 -17.52 -12.34
N GLN A 221 -17.16 -18.63 -11.63
CA GLN A 221 -16.19 -18.70 -10.55
C GLN A 221 -14.73 -18.60 -11.05
N ASP A 222 -14.42 -19.10 -12.26
CA ASP A 222 -13.10 -18.94 -12.88
C ASP A 222 -12.87 -17.50 -13.33
N LEU A 223 -13.90 -16.87 -13.90
CA LEU A 223 -13.85 -15.45 -14.25
C LEU A 223 -13.71 -14.57 -13.00
N LEU A 224 -14.36 -14.93 -11.91
CA LEU A 224 -14.24 -14.23 -10.63
C LEU A 224 -12.80 -14.26 -10.11
N ASP A 225 -12.19 -15.45 -10.05
CA ASP A 225 -10.81 -15.62 -9.57
C ASP A 225 -9.79 -14.95 -10.52
N LEU A 226 -10.02 -15.04 -11.83
CA LEU A 226 -9.19 -14.36 -12.84
C LEU A 226 -9.32 -12.82 -12.73
N SER A 227 -10.53 -12.29 -12.54
CA SER A 227 -10.73 -10.84 -12.37
C SER A 227 -10.05 -10.31 -11.12
N GLU A 228 -10.11 -11.05 -10.01
CA GLU A 228 -9.41 -10.72 -8.77
C GLU A 228 -7.89 -10.66 -9.01
N LEU A 229 -7.34 -11.65 -9.70
CA LEU A 229 -5.92 -11.69 -10.06
C LEU A 229 -5.51 -10.46 -10.89
N PHE A 230 -6.29 -10.07 -11.90
CA PHE A 230 -6.03 -8.88 -12.71
C PHE A 230 -5.98 -7.62 -11.86
N ILE A 231 -7.03 -7.37 -11.08
CA ILE A 231 -7.18 -6.18 -10.26
C ILE A 231 -6.04 -6.08 -9.24
N LYS A 232 -5.80 -7.16 -8.51
CA LYS A 232 -4.80 -7.18 -7.44
C LYS A 232 -3.38 -7.11 -7.97
N HIS A 233 -3.09 -7.77 -9.09
CA HIS A 233 -1.79 -7.62 -9.76
C HIS A 233 -1.56 -6.16 -10.17
N PHE A 234 -2.56 -5.54 -10.79
CA PHE A 234 -2.50 -4.15 -11.24
C PHE A 234 -2.20 -3.21 -10.07
N PHE A 235 -3.05 -3.19 -9.03
CA PHE A 235 -2.88 -2.27 -7.91
C PHE A 235 -1.63 -2.54 -7.08
N ARG A 236 -1.23 -3.81 -6.90
CA ARG A 236 0.03 -4.14 -6.23
C ARG A 236 1.23 -3.55 -6.98
N ASN A 237 1.17 -3.51 -8.32
CA ASN A 237 2.25 -2.95 -9.12
C ASN A 237 2.18 -1.42 -9.23
N THR A 238 1.00 -0.81 -9.41
CA THR A 238 0.88 0.65 -9.40
C THR A 238 1.33 1.23 -8.06
N SER A 239 1.02 0.57 -6.94
CA SER A 239 1.42 1.09 -5.63
C SER A 239 2.94 1.11 -5.45
N LYS A 240 3.63 0.03 -5.85
CA LYS A 240 5.11 -0.03 -5.83
C LYS A 240 5.75 0.94 -6.82
N LEU A 241 5.18 1.09 -8.01
CA LEU A 241 5.64 2.07 -9.00
C LEU A 241 5.49 3.49 -8.45
N GLY A 242 4.40 3.73 -7.71
CA GLY A 242 4.15 4.98 -7.02
C GLY A 242 5.22 5.36 -6.02
N LEU A 243 5.78 4.41 -5.26
CA LEU A 243 6.88 4.71 -4.33
C LEU A 243 8.07 5.32 -5.07
N ALA A 244 8.49 4.69 -6.18
CA ALA A 244 9.59 5.17 -7.00
C ALA A 244 9.24 6.50 -7.68
N PHE A 245 8.01 6.64 -8.18
CA PHE A 245 7.53 7.88 -8.79
C PHE A 245 7.58 9.04 -7.80
N PHE A 246 6.99 8.89 -6.61
CA PHE A 246 7.00 9.93 -5.59
C PHE A 246 8.41 10.29 -5.14
N ALA A 247 9.28 9.29 -4.93
CA ALA A 247 10.68 9.53 -4.60
C ALA A 247 11.43 10.29 -5.72
N ALA A 248 11.10 10.05 -6.99
CA ALA A 248 11.68 10.77 -8.13
C ALA A 248 11.12 12.20 -8.29
N GLN A 249 9.86 12.42 -7.91
CA GLN A 249 9.24 13.76 -7.85
C GLN A 249 9.68 14.56 -6.60
N GLY A 250 10.59 14.00 -5.78
CA GLY A 250 11.06 14.62 -4.56
C GLY A 250 10.03 14.66 -3.43
N ALA A 251 8.91 13.94 -3.53
CA ALA A 251 7.95 13.83 -2.44
C ALA A 251 8.56 13.02 -1.29
N GLU A 252 8.21 13.43 -0.07
CA GLU A 252 8.45 12.60 1.11
C GLU A 252 7.42 11.47 1.15
N ILE A 253 7.80 10.32 1.67
CA ILE A 253 6.95 9.14 1.76
C ILE A 253 6.73 8.83 3.24
N ALA A 254 5.50 8.88 3.71
CA ALA A 254 5.14 8.45 5.05
C ALA A 254 4.35 7.14 4.99
N ILE A 255 4.84 6.12 5.70
CA ILE A 255 4.22 4.79 5.75
C ILE A 255 3.68 4.54 7.14
N ALA A 256 2.37 4.38 7.25
CA ALA A 256 1.72 3.89 8.47
C ALA A 256 2.03 2.40 8.63
N TRP A 257 2.80 2.07 9.66
CA TRP A 257 3.41 0.77 9.93
C TRP A 257 2.59 -0.06 10.92
N ASN A 258 1.27 0.08 10.84
CA ASN A 258 0.32 -0.62 11.69
C ASN A 258 0.02 -2.02 11.14
N ALA A 259 0.02 -3.04 11.99
CA ALA A 259 -0.48 -4.36 11.61
C ALA A 259 -2.00 -4.35 11.38
N PRO A 260 -2.58 -5.33 10.66
CA PRO A 260 -4.05 -5.42 10.51
C PRO A 260 -4.83 -5.58 11.82
N GLY A 261 -4.17 -6.00 12.91
CA GLY A 261 -4.73 -6.03 14.25
C GLY A 261 -4.20 -4.87 15.10
N ALA A 262 -3.89 -5.15 16.37
CA ALA A 262 -3.17 -4.20 17.22
C ALA A 262 -1.65 -4.29 16.99
N GLY A 263 -0.95 -3.15 17.13
CA GLY A 263 0.50 -3.11 17.13
C GLY A 263 1.16 -2.79 15.79
N LYS A 264 2.49 -2.87 15.79
CA LYS A 264 3.38 -2.53 14.67
C LYS A 264 3.56 -3.74 13.74
N MET A 265 3.75 -3.50 12.44
CA MET A 265 4.19 -4.56 11.55
C MET A 265 5.64 -4.95 11.85
N ASP A 266 5.87 -6.22 12.17
CA ASP A 266 7.19 -6.80 12.36
C ASP A 266 7.95 -6.95 11.02
N ILE A 267 9.20 -6.45 10.94
CA ILE A 267 10.00 -6.47 9.70
C ILE A 267 10.32 -7.90 9.27
N GLU A 268 10.65 -8.80 10.20
CA GLU A 268 10.99 -10.19 9.87
C GLU A 268 9.80 -10.88 9.22
N SER A 269 8.63 -10.79 9.84
CA SER A 269 7.37 -11.24 9.30
C SER A 269 7.11 -10.63 7.94
N ILE A 270 7.26 -9.31 7.76
CA ILE A 270 7.06 -8.67 6.45
C ILE A 270 7.99 -9.24 5.36
N ARG A 271 9.25 -9.52 5.69
CA ARG A 271 10.26 -10.06 4.76
C ARG A 271 9.92 -11.46 4.29
N GLN A 272 9.25 -12.26 5.12
CA GLN A 272 8.78 -13.59 4.73
C GLN A 272 7.84 -13.50 3.52
N LYS A 273 7.86 -14.53 2.69
CA LYS A 273 7.04 -14.62 1.47
C LYS A 273 6.41 -16.00 1.42
N PRO A 274 5.37 -16.27 2.24
CA PRO A 274 4.81 -17.61 2.40
C PRO A 274 4.35 -18.22 1.07
N TRP A 275 3.96 -17.40 0.08
CA TRP A 275 3.60 -17.90 -1.25
C TRP A 275 4.77 -18.58 -1.97
N GLN A 276 6.04 -18.31 -1.62
CA GLN A 276 7.18 -19.06 -2.16
C GLN A 276 7.17 -20.53 -1.72
N ALA A 277 6.71 -20.79 -0.50
CA ALA A 277 6.42 -22.11 0.06
C ALA A 277 4.97 -22.56 -0.22
N GLN A 278 4.30 -21.95 -1.21
CA GLN A 278 2.94 -22.25 -1.62
C GLN A 278 1.86 -22.05 -0.52
N GLN A 279 2.10 -21.11 0.39
CA GLN A 279 1.16 -20.78 1.47
C GLN A 279 0.67 -19.33 1.38
N ARG A 280 -0.49 -19.04 1.97
CA ARG A 280 -0.99 -17.68 2.15
C ARG A 280 -0.60 -17.16 3.53
N ARG A 281 -0.13 -15.90 3.60
CA ARG A 281 0.10 -15.23 4.89
C ARG A 281 -1.18 -15.12 5.70
N PHE A 282 -2.27 -14.79 5.02
CA PHE A 282 -3.55 -14.48 5.65
C PHE A 282 -4.65 -15.46 5.29
N GLN A 283 -4.33 -16.74 5.06
CA GLN A 283 -5.27 -17.83 4.74
C GLN A 283 -6.53 -17.39 3.97
N ASN A 284 -7.60 -17.00 4.67
CA ASN A 284 -8.90 -16.57 4.13
C ASN A 284 -8.90 -15.19 3.43
N SER A 285 -8.01 -14.27 3.79
CA SER A 285 -7.91 -12.92 3.22
C SER A 285 -6.66 -12.73 2.36
N TYR A 286 -6.66 -11.67 1.55
CA TYR A 286 -5.52 -11.33 0.70
C TYR A 286 -4.44 -10.62 1.52
N GLU A 287 -3.17 -10.81 1.15
CA GLU A 287 -2.08 -10.03 1.74
C GLU A 287 -2.20 -8.55 1.36
N PRO A 288 -2.32 -7.62 2.33
CA PRO A 288 -2.40 -6.20 2.05
C PRO A 288 -1.23 -5.71 1.20
N ILE A 289 -1.50 -4.80 0.26
CA ILE A 289 -0.49 -4.29 -0.67
C ILE A 289 0.67 -3.62 0.09
N THR A 290 0.39 -3.05 1.26
CA THR A 290 1.37 -2.42 2.16
C THR A 290 2.56 -3.33 2.49
N TYR A 291 2.36 -4.63 2.68
CA TYR A 291 3.48 -5.56 2.87
C TYR A 291 4.44 -5.58 1.66
N SER A 292 3.92 -5.43 0.44
CA SER A 292 4.75 -5.33 -0.76
C SER A 292 5.42 -3.99 -0.94
N GLU A 293 4.78 -2.91 -0.48
CA GLU A 293 5.34 -1.55 -0.46
C GLU A 293 6.53 -1.50 0.50
N VAL A 294 6.35 -1.95 1.74
CA VAL A 294 7.41 -2.02 2.75
C VAL A 294 8.58 -2.88 2.27
N ARG A 295 8.32 -4.10 1.74
CA ARG A 295 9.38 -4.91 1.13
C ARG A 295 10.06 -4.25 -0.06
N SER A 296 9.40 -3.32 -0.76
CA SER A 296 9.99 -2.58 -1.88
C SER A 296 10.95 -1.50 -1.38
N VAL A 297 10.57 -0.80 -0.30
CA VAL A 297 11.41 0.18 0.38
C VAL A 297 12.67 -0.49 0.95
N LEU A 298 12.48 -1.55 1.74
CA LEU A 298 13.58 -2.25 2.43
C LEU A 298 14.61 -2.87 1.47
N ARG A 299 14.23 -3.17 0.21
CA ARG A 299 15.15 -3.76 -0.78
C ARG A 299 15.93 -2.73 -1.61
N GLN A 300 15.57 -1.45 -1.52
CA GLN A 300 16.18 -0.38 -2.32
C GLN A 300 16.58 0.79 -1.42
N PRO A 301 17.44 0.57 -0.40
CA PRO A 301 17.79 1.61 0.56
C PRO A 301 18.33 2.86 -0.14
N ALA A 302 19.21 2.73 -1.14
CA ALA A 302 19.76 3.88 -1.87
C ALA A 302 18.70 4.76 -2.57
N LEU A 303 17.56 4.18 -3.00
CA LEU A 303 16.49 4.97 -3.63
C LEU A 303 15.68 5.77 -2.60
N PHE A 304 15.56 5.24 -1.38
CA PHE A 304 14.63 5.66 -0.35
C PHE A 304 15.29 6.26 0.92
N ASP A 305 16.62 6.25 0.98
CA ASP A 305 17.42 6.84 2.05
C ASP A 305 17.02 8.31 2.22
N GLY A 306 16.70 8.70 3.46
CA GLY A 306 16.19 10.03 3.81
C GLY A 306 14.91 10.49 3.12
N LYS A 307 14.12 9.58 2.54
CA LYS A 307 12.83 9.92 1.89
C LYS A 307 11.63 9.24 2.50
N VAL A 308 11.84 8.20 3.30
CA VAL A 308 10.75 7.38 3.85
C VAL A 308 10.71 7.49 5.38
N SER A 309 9.55 7.91 5.88
CA SER A 309 9.21 7.96 7.29
C SER A 309 8.38 6.74 7.67
N LYS A 310 8.86 5.97 8.66
CA LYS A 310 8.15 4.83 9.27
C LYS A 310 7.38 5.33 10.50
N VAL A 311 6.06 5.33 10.43
CA VAL A 311 5.17 5.94 11.44
C VAL A 311 4.23 4.87 12.01
N TYR A 312 4.09 4.82 13.32
CA TYR A 312 3.08 4.01 14.00
C TYR A 312 2.10 4.91 14.73
N ILE A 313 0.81 4.63 14.61
CA ILE A 313 -0.26 5.43 15.22
C ILE A 313 -1.15 4.51 16.07
N ALA A 314 -1.35 4.85 17.33
CA ALA A 314 -2.21 4.10 18.25
C ALA A 314 -3.04 5.04 19.12
N GLY A 315 -4.30 5.25 18.73
CA GLY A 315 -5.14 6.27 19.37
C GLY A 315 -4.48 7.64 19.23
N ASP A 316 -4.15 8.25 20.36
CA ASP A 316 -3.45 9.53 20.45
C ASP A 316 -1.92 9.41 20.49
N SER A 317 -1.38 8.19 20.47
CA SER A 317 0.06 7.95 20.39
C SER A 317 0.53 7.97 18.94
N VAL A 318 1.65 8.66 18.70
CA VAL A 318 2.40 8.60 17.44
C VAL A 318 3.84 8.26 17.77
N GLU A 319 4.35 7.22 17.12
CA GLU A 319 5.74 6.78 17.25
C GLU A 319 6.40 6.74 15.88
N LEU A 320 7.71 6.97 15.86
CA LEU A 320 8.53 7.05 14.66
C LEU A 320 9.75 6.16 14.80
N ALA A 321 10.20 5.60 13.68
CA ALA A 321 11.53 4.98 13.60
C ALA A 321 12.51 5.88 12.88
N ASP A 322 13.80 5.76 13.20
CA ASP A 322 14.89 6.53 12.58
C ASP A 322 15.02 6.27 11.05
N SER A 323 14.56 5.11 10.61
CA SER A 323 14.70 4.59 9.27
C SER A 323 13.65 3.51 9.02
N PRO A 324 13.34 3.19 7.76
CA PRO A 324 12.41 2.10 7.45
C PRO A 324 12.87 0.73 7.98
N ALA A 325 14.18 0.53 8.16
CA ALA A 325 14.76 -0.74 8.57
C ALA A 325 14.95 -0.91 10.08
N SER A 326 14.81 0.18 10.86
CA SER A 326 15.01 0.14 12.30
C SER A 326 13.78 -0.38 13.05
N GLU A 327 14.04 -1.08 14.15
CA GLU A 327 13.04 -1.51 15.12
C GLU A 327 13.03 -0.61 16.37
N GLU A 328 13.87 0.42 16.40
CA GLU A 328 13.84 1.43 17.45
C GLU A 328 12.73 2.45 17.16
N TRP A 329 11.86 2.64 18.15
CA TRP A 329 10.71 3.54 18.06
C TRP A 329 10.85 4.65 19.09
N VAL A 330 10.55 5.87 18.67
CA VAL A 330 10.52 7.04 19.53
C VAL A 330 9.13 7.66 19.49
N ALA A 331 8.54 7.81 20.67
CA ALA A 331 7.26 8.47 20.84
C ALA A 331 7.39 9.98 20.66
N LEU A 332 6.42 10.58 19.98
CA LEU A 332 6.33 12.04 19.89
C LEU A 332 5.67 12.61 21.16
N PRO A 333 6.29 13.60 21.82
CA PRO A 333 5.65 14.30 22.93
C PRO A 333 4.42 15.06 22.43
N ARG A 334 3.30 14.93 23.14
CA ARG A 334 2.09 15.74 22.93
C ARG A 334 1.90 16.77 24.06
N PRO A 335 1.38 17.98 23.76
CA PRO A 335 0.98 18.45 22.45
C PRO A 335 2.19 18.72 21.56
N ILE A 336 2.06 18.39 20.26
CA ILE A 336 3.07 18.75 19.27
C ILE A 336 3.02 20.27 19.14
N ALA A 337 4.00 20.96 19.72
CA ALA A 337 4.02 22.41 19.75
C ALA A 337 3.97 22.93 18.30
N ALA A 338 2.90 23.67 17.96
CA ALA A 338 2.91 24.46 16.76
C ALA A 338 4.13 25.40 16.85
N PRO A 339 5.04 25.43 15.86
CA PRO A 339 6.18 26.32 15.93
C PRO A 339 5.68 27.75 16.09
N ALA A 340 6.32 28.46 17.01
CA ALA A 340 6.02 29.85 17.30
C ALA A 340 5.91 30.62 15.98
N ARG A 341 4.77 31.28 15.77
CA ARG A 341 4.65 32.27 14.69
C ARG A 341 5.84 33.23 14.84
N PRO A 342 6.62 33.50 13.79
CA PRO A 342 7.67 34.51 13.89
C PRO A 342 6.99 35.79 14.37
N SER A 343 7.41 36.27 15.54
CA SER A 343 6.96 37.54 16.05
C SER A 343 7.28 38.57 14.97
N LYS A 344 6.25 39.27 14.50
CA LYS A 344 6.49 40.49 13.74
C LYS A 344 7.26 41.40 14.69
N GLN A 345 8.58 41.46 14.55
CA GLN A 345 9.36 42.54 15.12
C GLN A 345 8.76 43.82 14.56
N SER A 346 8.04 44.51 15.42
CA SER A 346 7.61 45.88 15.22
C SER A 346 8.87 46.72 15.04
N ALA A 347 9.24 46.96 13.78
CA ALA A 347 10.04 48.11 13.40
C ALA A 347 9.22 49.37 13.70
N ARG A 348 9.15 49.77 14.97
CA ARG A 348 8.91 51.17 15.34
C ARG A 348 10.26 51.85 15.35
N ARG A 349 10.62 52.47 14.22
CA ARG A 349 11.49 53.64 14.24
C ARG A 349 10.65 54.80 14.74
N GLN A 350 11.05 55.40 15.85
CA GLN A 350 10.99 56.84 16.07
C GLN A 350 12.42 57.29 16.31
#